data_AF-A0A951A1E9-F1
#
_entry.id   AF-A0A951A1E9-F1
#
_cell.length_a   1.000
_cell.length_b   1.000
_cell.length_c   1.000
_cell.angle_alpha   90.00
_cell.angle_beta   90.00
_cell.angle_gamma   90.00
#
_symmetry.space_group_name_H-M   'P 1'
#
loop_
_entity.id
_entity.type
_entity.pdbx_description
1 polymer ?
#
loop_
_entity_poly.entity_id
_entity_poly.type
_entity_poly.pdbx_seq_one_letter_code
_entity_poly.pdbx_strand_id
1 'polypeptide(L)'
;MHRCLARAEAPELIQDDLKSMLIPLLGAGTRKRPLDELADELINAAIRYLADTPNCRIQDVYFLARTEPEWHACLSVLQASSSVRQAPESAGRTLAPSR
;
A
#
# COMPACT_ATOMS: atom_id res chain seq x y z
N MET A 1 -6.91 -3.71 -7.50
CA MET A 1 -5.50 -3.38 -7.18
C MET A 1 -4.49 -3.78 -8.25
N HIS A 2 -4.42 -5.05 -8.67
CA HIS A 2 -3.39 -5.57 -9.59
C HIS A 2 -3.13 -4.70 -10.85
N ARG A 3 -4.18 -4.14 -11.46
CA ARG A 3 -4.07 -3.23 -12.62
C ARG A 3 -3.33 -1.92 -12.33
N CYS A 4 -3.39 -1.39 -11.11
CA CYS A 4 -2.70 -0.15 -10.74
C CYS A 4 -1.18 -0.36 -10.66
N LEU A 5 -0.75 -1.45 -10.03
CA LEU A 5 0.67 -1.81 -9.94
C LEU A 5 1.24 -2.15 -11.31
N ALA A 6 0.52 -2.95 -12.11
CA ALA A 6 0.91 -3.24 -13.49
C ALA A 6 0.99 -1.96 -14.36
N ARG A 7 0.10 -0.99 -14.13
CA ARG A 7 0.15 0.29 -14.85
C ARG A 7 1.35 1.13 -14.44
N ALA A 8 1.75 1.14 -13.17
CA ALA A 8 2.94 1.86 -12.73
C ALA A 8 4.23 1.29 -13.32
N GLU A 9 4.22 0.01 -13.70
CA GLU A 9 5.31 -0.62 -14.46
C GLU A 9 5.25 -0.40 -15.97
N ALA A 10 4.25 0.33 -16.48
CA ALA A 10 4.10 0.52 -17.92
C ALA A 10 5.27 1.31 -18.54
N PRO A 11 5.68 1.00 -19.78
CA PRO A 11 6.83 1.63 -20.44
C PRO A 11 6.77 3.15 -20.51
N GLU A 12 5.56 3.71 -20.60
CA GLU A 12 5.36 5.16 -20.72
C GLU A 12 5.64 5.90 -19.40
N LEU A 13 5.69 5.19 -18.27
CA LEU A 13 6.01 5.71 -16.93
C LEU A 13 7.43 5.31 -16.49
N ILE A 14 8.25 4.79 -17.41
CA ILE A 14 9.65 4.42 -17.15
C ILE A 14 10.53 5.68 -17.01
N GLN A 15 10.18 6.79 -17.66
CA GLN A 15 11.02 7.99 -17.70
C GLN A 15 11.23 8.65 -16.32
N ASP A 16 10.31 8.40 -15.37
CA ASP A 16 10.32 9.06 -14.07
C ASP A 16 10.99 8.23 -12.94
N ASP A 17 11.57 7.07 -13.28
CA ASP A 17 12.21 6.13 -12.33
C ASP A 17 11.42 5.89 -11.03
N LEU A 18 10.09 5.79 -11.13
CA LEU A 18 9.21 5.66 -9.97
C LEU A 18 9.53 4.38 -9.18
N LYS A 19 9.93 4.55 -7.91
CA LYS A 19 10.21 3.44 -6.97
C LYS A 19 9.11 3.20 -5.95
N SER A 20 8.18 4.13 -5.81
CA SER A 20 7.16 4.07 -4.78
C SER A 20 5.78 4.42 -5.30
N MET A 21 4.76 3.86 -4.65
CA MET A 21 3.36 4.15 -4.93
C MET A 21 2.61 4.43 -3.64
N LEU A 22 1.78 5.48 -3.64
CA LEU A 22 0.82 5.76 -2.58
C LEU A 22 -0.59 5.36 -3.02
N ILE A 23 -1.23 4.52 -2.22
CA ILE A 23 -2.55 3.97 -2.48
C ILE A 23 -3.51 4.44 -1.39
N PRO A 24 -4.45 5.32 -1.69
CA PRO A 24 -5.49 5.69 -0.74
C PRO A 24 -6.53 4.58 -0.56
N LEU A 25 -7.06 4.44 0.67
CA LEU A 25 -8.23 3.60 0.98
C LEU A 25 -9.52 4.25 0.44
N LEU A 26 -9.55 4.51 -0.87
CA LEU A 26 -10.71 5.09 -1.56
C LEU A 26 -11.85 4.07 -1.59
N GLY A 27 -13.01 4.47 -1.08
CA GLY A 27 -14.23 3.65 -1.11
C GLY A 27 -14.89 3.45 0.25
N ALA A 28 -14.21 3.79 1.34
CA ALA A 28 -14.75 3.75 2.70
C ALA A 28 -15.94 4.70 2.94
N GLY A 29 -16.09 5.73 2.11
CA GLY A 29 -17.22 6.67 2.18
C GLY A 29 -18.48 6.16 1.48
N THR A 30 -18.50 6.23 0.13
CA THR A 30 -19.75 6.12 -0.66
C THR A 30 -20.20 4.70 -0.99
N ARG A 31 -19.33 3.69 -0.87
CA ARG A 31 -19.64 2.30 -1.29
C ARG A 31 -19.97 1.33 -0.15
N LYS A 32 -20.00 1.78 1.12
CA LYS A 32 -20.32 0.96 2.31
C LYS A 32 -19.54 -0.37 2.40
N ARG A 33 -18.39 -0.50 1.74
CA ARG A 33 -17.56 -1.70 1.90
C ARG A 33 -16.90 -1.63 3.29
N PRO A 34 -16.92 -2.71 4.08
CA PRO A 34 -16.20 -2.76 5.35
C PRO A 34 -14.73 -2.41 5.14
N LEU A 35 -14.18 -1.59 6.05
CA LEU A 35 -12.78 -1.15 5.98
C LEU A 35 -11.81 -2.33 5.97
N ASP A 36 -12.10 -3.37 6.76
CA ASP A 36 -11.27 -4.57 6.87
C ASP A 36 -11.22 -5.33 5.55
N GLU A 37 -12.35 -5.50 4.86
CA GLU A 37 -12.40 -6.15 3.55
C GLU A 37 -11.66 -5.34 2.48
N LEU A 38 -11.79 -4.00 2.54
CA LEU A 38 -11.07 -3.13 1.61
C LEU A 38 -9.55 -3.19 1.86
N ALA A 39 -9.12 -3.07 3.12
CA ALA A 39 -7.72 -3.16 3.50
C ALA A 39 -7.14 -4.52 3.10
N ASP A 40 -7.86 -5.62 3.37
CA ASP A 40 -7.45 -6.97 3.01
C ASP A 40 -7.24 -7.11 1.49
N GLU A 41 -8.23 -6.68 0.68
CA GLU A 41 -8.15 -6.76 -0.78
C GLU A 41 -6.93 -5.98 -1.31
N LEU A 42 -6.74 -4.74 -0.84
CA LEU A 42 -5.71 -3.86 -1.39
C LEU A 42 -4.30 -4.31 -0.96
N ILE A 43 -4.12 -4.63 0.32
CA ILE A 43 -2.81 -5.02 0.88
C ILE A 43 -2.39 -6.38 0.36
N ASN A 44 -3.27 -7.39 0.38
CA ASN A 44 -2.91 -8.72 -0.12
C ASN A 44 -2.63 -8.71 -1.62
N ALA A 45 -3.31 -7.87 -2.40
CA ALA A 45 -3.00 -7.74 -3.81
C ALA A 45 -1.63 -7.08 -4.06
N ALA A 46 -1.21 -6.13 -3.23
CA ALA A 46 0.13 -5.56 -3.31
C ALA A 46 1.20 -6.58 -2.91
N ILE A 47 0.99 -7.31 -1.81
CA ILE A 47 1.89 -8.39 -1.36
C ILE A 47 2.07 -9.43 -2.47
N ARG A 48 0.97 -9.92 -3.05
CA ARG A 48 1.02 -10.91 -4.14
C ARG A 48 1.77 -10.37 -5.35
N TYR A 49 1.49 -9.14 -5.76
CA TYR A 49 2.17 -8.53 -6.91
C TYR A 49 3.69 -8.43 -6.71
N LEU A 50 4.13 -7.95 -5.54
CA LEU A 50 5.56 -7.81 -5.22
C LEU A 50 6.24 -9.18 -5.10
N ALA A 51 5.56 -10.19 -4.55
CA ALA A 51 6.07 -11.55 -4.47
C ALA A 51 6.20 -12.21 -5.86
N ASP A 52 5.21 -12.02 -6.73
CA ASP A 52 5.18 -12.59 -8.08
C ASP A 52 6.10 -11.83 -9.07
N THR A 53 6.54 -10.62 -8.72
CA THR A 53 7.29 -9.73 -9.61
C THR A 53 8.59 -9.23 -8.93
N PRO A 54 9.56 -10.12 -8.64
CA PRO A 54 10.74 -9.78 -7.82
C PRO A 54 11.67 -8.72 -8.45
N ASN A 55 11.54 -8.45 -9.75
CA ASN A 55 12.32 -7.44 -10.47
C ASN A 55 11.48 -6.19 -10.83
N CYS A 56 10.33 -5.98 -10.16
CA CYS A 56 9.56 -4.74 -10.38
C CYS A 56 10.35 -3.52 -9.90
N ARG A 57 10.11 -2.36 -10.53
CA ARG A 57 10.75 -1.09 -10.16
C ARG A 57 10.15 -0.53 -8.88
N ILE A 58 8.86 -0.76 -8.66
CA ILE A 58 8.17 -0.36 -7.42
C ILE A 58 8.68 -1.21 -6.25
N GLN A 59 9.42 -0.59 -5.35
CA GLN A 59 9.96 -1.20 -4.14
C GLN A 59 9.10 -0.92 -2.93
N ASP A 60 8.48 0.26 -2.87
CA ASP A 60 7.67 0.70 -1.74
C ASP A 60 6.21 0.91 -2.14
N VAL A 61 5.29 0.30 -1.39
CA VAL A 61 3.85 0.52 -1.53
C VAL A 61 3.31 1.06 -0.20
N TYR A 62 2.83 2.30 -0.23
CA TYR A 62 2.24 2.99 0.91
C TYR A 62 0.72 2.92 0.83
N PHE A 63 0.06 2.69 1.96
CA PHE A 63 -1.39 2.78 2.09
C PHE A 63 -1.75 4.03 2.90
N LEU A 64 -2.45 4.98 2.28
CA LEU A 64 -2.90 6.19 2.97
C LEU A 64 -4.17 5.89 3.77
N ALA A 65 -4.02 5.85 5.09
CA ALA A 65 -5.10 5.89 6.07
C ALA A 65 -5.28 7.31 6.60
N ARG A 66 -6.45 7.90 6.36
CA ARG A 66 -6.82 9.26 6.80
C ARG A 66 -7.49 9.29 8.16
N THR A 67 -8.02 8.17 8.61
CA THR A 67 -8.76 8.03 9.88
C THR A 67 -8.17 6.90 10.72
N GLU A 68 -8.34 6.98 12.04
CA GLU A 68 -7.91 5.91 12.96
C GLU A 68 -8.51 4.54 12.60
N PRO A 69 -9.81 4.41 12.24
CA PRO A 69 -10.35 3.13 11.77
C PRO A 69 -9.65 2.58 10.52
N GLU A 70 -9.32 3.44 9.55
CA GLU A 70 -8.55 3.04 8.35
C GLU A 70 -7.15 2.54 8.73
N TRP A 71 -6.50 3.22 9.68
CA TRP A 71 -5.18 2.86 10.17
C TRP A 71 -5.21 1.50 10.87
N HIS A 72 -6.17 1.28 11.77
CA HIS A 72 -6.35 0.00 12.45
C HIS A 72 -6.66 -1.14 11.48
N ALA A 73 -7.51 -0.92 10.48
CA ALA A 73 -7.81 -1.93 9.45
C ALA A 73 -6.54 -2.34 8.69
N CYS A 74 -5.73 -1.38 8.24
CA CYS A 74 -4.45 -1.65 7.58
C CYS A 74 -3.47 -2.42 8.48
N LEU A 75 -3.30 -1.97 9.73
CA LEU A 75 -2.41 -2.62 10.67
C LEU A 75 -2.83 -4.06 10.95
N SER A 76 -4.12 -4.30 11.15
CA SER A 76 -4.65 -5.65 11.40
C SER A 76 -4.27 -6.63 10.27
N VAL A 77 -4.44 -6.21 9.02
CA VAL A 77 -4.07 -7.03 7.85
C VAL A 77 -2.56 -7.25 7.77
N LEU A 78 -1.76 -6.19 7.95
CA LEU A 78 -0.29 -6.31 7.91
C LEU A 78 0.25 -7.21 9.03
N GLN A 79 -0.32 -7.13 10.23
CA GLN A 79 0.09 -7.94 11.38
C GLN A 79 -0.33 -9.41 11.24
N ALA A 80 -1.46 -9.69 10.57
CA ALA A 80 -1.92 -11.04 10.30
C ALA A 80 -1.15 -11.73 9.15
N SER A 81 -0.43 -10.97 8.32
CA SER A 81 0.27 -11.51 7.15
C SER A 81 1.65 -12.08 7.52
N SER A 82 1.82 -13.40 7.38
CA SER A 82 3.10 -14.08 7.59
C SER A 82 4.19 -13.69 6.58
N SER A 83 3.80 -13.13 5.45
CA SER A 83 4.71 -12.72 4.37
C SER A 83 5.31 -11.33 4.60
N VAL A 84 4.82 -10.59 5.59
CA VAL A 84 5.29 -9.24 5.91
C VAL A 84 6.11 -9.29 7.19
N ARG A 85 7.32 -8.73 7.14
CA ARG A 85 8.13 -8.50 8.34
C ARG A 85 7.84 -7.10 8.86
N GLN A 86 7.57 -6.99 10.15
CA GLN A 86 7.41 -5.69 10.79
C GLN A 86 8.78 -5.05 10.97
N ALA A 87 8.92 -3.81 10.51
CA ALA A 87 10.10 -3.00 10.80
C ALA A 87 10.06 -2.56 12.28
N PRO A 88 11.23 -2.44 12.94
CA PRO A 88 11.28 -1.89 14.29
C PRO A 88 10.75 -0.45 14.30
N GLU A 89 9.99 -0.12 15.35
CA GLU A 89 9.21 1.12 15.51
C GLU A 89 10.04 2.42 15.38
N SER A 90 11.37 2.32 15.47
CA SER A 90 12.32 3.42 15.30
C SER A 90 12.44 3.96 13.87
N ALA A 91 11.84 3.31 12.86
CA ALA A 91 11.97 3.71 11.45
C ALA A 91 10.93 4.75 10.97
N GLY A 92 9.89 5.05 11.77
CA GLY A 92 8.69 5.76 11.29
C GLY A 92 8.27 6.99 12.09
N ARG A 93 9.17 7.94 12.35
CA ARG A 93 8.79 9.28 12.84
C ARG A 93 9.59 10.39 12.18
N THR A 94 9.42 10.62 10.87
CA THR A 94 9.61 11.97 10.29
C THR A 94 8.89 12.05 8.94
N LEU A 95 7.64 12.49 8.94
CA LEU A 95 7.16 13.38 7.88
C LEU A 95 6.98 14.73 8.56
N ALA A 96 8.07 15.49 8.64
CA ALA A 96 7.98 16.88 9.08
C ALA A 96 7.10 17.65 8.08
N PRO A 97 6.18 18.51 8.53
CA PRO A 97 5.44 19.37 7.63
C PRO A 97 6.42 20.36 6.99
N SER A 98 6.57 20.28 5.66
CA SER A 98 7.25 21.31 4.88
C SER A 98 6.52 22.64 5.08
N ARG A 99 7.22 23.63 5.65
CA ARG A 99 6.87 25.05 5.58
C ARG A 99 7.78 25.72 4.57
#